data_AF-A0A945GK40-F1
#
_entry.id   AF-A0A945GK40-F1
#
_cell.length_a   1.000
_cell.length_b   1.000
_cell.length_c   1.000
_cell.angle_alpha   90.00
_cell.angle_beta   90.00
_cell.angle_gamma   90.00
#
_symmetry.space_group_name_H-M   'P 1'
#
loop_
_entity.id
_entity.type
_entity.pdbx_description
1 polymer ?
#
loop_
_entity_poly.entity_id
_entity_poly.type
_entity_poly.pdbx_seq_one_letter_code
_entity_poly.pdbx_strand_id
1 'polypeptide(L)' 'YLAYLNRTLEKPEYARFIHLNADFLWTHARSADDEFDLRWTGPFERSSAQRQAAAQDLLNAAMLSTED' A
#
# COMPACT_ATOMS: atom_id res chain seq x y z
N TYR A 1 -10.17 -0.89 -4.34
CA TYR A 1 -11.20 0.13 -4.68
C TYR A 1 -10.60 1.37 -5.33
N LEU A 2 -9.65 2.07 -4.69
CA LEU A 2 -9.07 3.30 -5.27
C LEU A 2 -8.37 3.10 -6.63
N ALA A 3 -7.62 2.00 -6.82
CA ALA A 3 -7.02 1.68 -8.13
C ALA A 3 -8.08 1.53 -9.24
N TYR A 4 -9.25 0.95 -8.91
CA TYR A 4 -10.37 0.86 -9.84
C TYR A 4 -10.97 2.24 -10.17
N LEU A 5 -11.12 3.11 -9.16
CA LEU A 5 -11.56 4.49 -9.38
C LEU A 5 -10.55 5.30 -10.20
N ASN A 6 -9.24 5.12 -9.97
CA ASN A 6 -8.20 5.75 -10.77
C ASN A 6 -8.36 5.41 -12.26
N ARG A 7 -8.55 4.12 -12.58
CA ARG A 7 -8.77 3.65 -13.95
C ARG A 7 -10.09 4.15 -14.56
N THR A 8 -11.14 4.27 -13.75
CA THR A 8 -12.47 4.64 -14.24
C THR A 8 -12.63 6.15 -14.42
N LEU A 9 -11.99 6.94 -13.56
CA LEU A 9 -12.19 8.39 -13.49
C LEU A 9 -10.95 9.18 -13.97
N GLU A 10 -9.85 8.51 -14.31
CA GLU A 10 -8.58 9.13 -14.71
C GLU A 10 -8.11 10.20 -13.71
N LYS A 11 -8.20 9.90 -12.41
CA LYS A 11 -7.86 10.84 -11.33
C LYS A 11 -6.47 10.57 -10.75
N PRO A 12 -5.41 11.24 -11.24
CA PRO A 12 -4.03 10.94 -10.85
C PRO A 12 -3.78 11.11 -9.35
N GLU A 13 -4.62 11.85 -8.63
CA GLU A 13 -4.54 12.00 -7.17
C GLU A 13 -4.72 10.66 -6.45
N TYR A 14 -5.52 9.74 -6.98
CA TYR A 14 -5.68 8.41 -6.39
C TYR A 14 -4.42 7.56 -6.58
N ALA A 15 -3.83 7.56 -7.78
CA ALA A 15 -2.55 6.90 -8.01
C ALA A 15 -1.47 7.46 -7.07
N ARG A 16 -1.36 8.78 -6.96
CA ARG A 16 -0.40 9.44 -6.05
C ARG A 16 -0.61 9.04 -4.60
N PHE A 17 -1.86 8.99 -4.12
CA PHE A 17 -2.18 8.56 -2.76
C PHE A 17 -1.79 7.10 -2.53
N ILE A 18 -2.10 6.20 -3.47
CA ILE A 18 -1.76 4.78 -3.38
C ILE A 18 -0.24 4.60 -3.32
N HIS A 19 0.51 5.24 -4.22
CA HIS A 19 1.97 5.12 -4.27
C HIS A 19 2.62 5.67 -3.00
N LEU A 20 2.20 6.84 -2.51
CA LEU A 20 2.73 7.40 -1.27
C LEU A 20 2.54 6.44 -0.08
N ASN A 21 1.37 5.82 0.02
CA ASN A 21 1.12 4.87 1.11
C ASN A 21 1.92 3.58 0.94
N ALA A 22 2.09 3.08 -0.29
CA ALA A 22 2.90 1.90 -0.59
C ALA A 22 4.37 2.12 -0.21
N ASP A 23 4.92 3.30 -0.51
CA ASP A 23 6.29 3.67 -0.13
C ASP A 23 6.47 3.68 1.38
N PHE A 24 5.54 4.31 2.11
CA PHE A 24 5.59 4.35 3.57
C PHE A 24 5.47 2.95 4.19
N LEU A 25 4.53 2.14 3.71
CA LEU A 25 4.39 0.75 4.13
C LEU A 25 5.71 -0.01 3.95
N TRP A 26 6.31 0.08 2.76
CA TRP A 26 7.53 -0.66 2.40
C TRP A 26 8.75 -0.23 3.21
N THR A 27 8.89 1.07 3.47
CA THR A 27 10.10 1.65 4.07
C THR A 27 10.04 1.77 5.59
N HIS A 28 8.86 1.88 6.19
CA HIS A 28 8.70 2.17 7.62
C HIS A 28 7.94 1.11 8.42
N ALA A 29 7.10 0.32 7.76
CA ALA A 29 6.23 -0.65 8.44
C ALA A 29 6.52 -2.11 8.08
N ARG A 30 7.65 -2.38 7.41
CA ARG A 30 8.15 -3.72 7.10
C ARG A 30 9.15 -4.16 8.17
N SER A 31 8.98 -5.36 8.71
CA SER A 31 9.94 -6.00 9.60
C SER A 31 11.15 -6.55 8.82
N ALA A 32 12.16 -7.06 9.52
CA ALA A 32 13.29 -7.75 8.89
C ALA A 32 12.88 -9.08 8.21
N ASP A 33 11.71 -9.63 8.56
CA ASP A 33 11.17 -10.89 8.05
C ASP A 33 10.06 -10.65 7.00
N ASP A 34 9.97 -9.44 6.44
CA ASP A 34 8.98 -9.05 5.42
C ASP A 34 7.53 -9.08 5.88
N GLU A 35 7.32 -8.94 7.19
CA GLU A 35 5.99 -8.74 7.75
C GLU A 35 5.61 -7.27 7.78
N PHE A 36 4.35 -6.98 7.47
CA PHE A 36 3.83 -5.63 7.45
C PHE A 36 2.92 -5.30 8.63
N ASP A 37 3.06 -4.08 9.15
CA ASP A 37 2.16 -3.50 10.15
C ASP A 37 1.03 -2.66 9.49
N LEU A 38 -0.02 -2.35 10.25
CA LEU A 38 -1.09 -1.43 9.86
C LEU A 38 -0.68 0.04 10.01
N ARG A 39 0.22 0.37 10.93
CA ARG A 39 0.73 1.75 11.07
C ARG A 39 1.82 1.96 10.01
N TRP A 40 1.44 2.36 8.81
CA TRP A 40 2.35 2.50 7.67
C TRP A 40 3.42 3.59 7.84
N THR A 41 3.24 4.50 8.80
CA THR A 41 4.29 5.47 9.19
C THR A 41 5.39 4.85 10.06
N GLY A 42 5.26 3.58 10.43
CA GLY A 42 6.22 2.88 11.26
C GLY A 42 6.31 3.40 12.71
N PRO A 43 7.28 2.88 13.48
CA PRO A 43 7.98 1.62 13.21
C PRO A 43 7.03 0.41 13.25
N PHE A 44 7.46 -0.72 12.67
CA PHE A 44 6.79 -2.02 12.83
C PHE A 44 6.68 -2.39 14.31
N GLU A 45 5.51 -2.87 14.73
CA GLU A 45 5.23 -3.35 16.09
C GLU A 45 4.69 -4.78 16.10
N ARG A 46 3.77 -5.12 15.17
CA ARG A 46 3.17 -6.46 15.14
C ARG A 46 2.63 -6.86 13.77
N SER A 47 2.67 -8.18 13.56
CA SER A 47 2.06 -8.85 12.41
C SER A 47 0.75 -9.53 12.78
N SER A 48 -0.17 -9.59 11.82
CA SER A 48 -1.31 -10.50 11.83
C SER A 48 -1.78 -10.74 10.40
N ALA A 49 -2.53 -11.83 10.16
CA ALA A 49 -3.05 -12.16 8.84
C ALA A 49 -3.84 -10.99 8.21
N GLN A 50 -4.60 -10.24 9.02
CA GLN A 50 -5.35 -9.06 8.57
C GLN A 50 -4.44 -7.93 8.12
N ARG A 51 -3.30 -7.71 8.79
CA ARG A 51 -2.30 -6.69 8.41
C ARG A 51 -1.61 -7.07 7.12
N GLN A 52 -1.23 -8.35 6.98
CA GLN A 52 -0.63 -8.85 5.75
C GLN A 52 -1.60 -8.73 4.56
N ALA A 53 -2.88 -9.06 4.74
CA ALA A 53 -3.89 -8.89 3.70
C ALA A 53 -4.04 -7.41 3.28
N ALA A 54 -4.09 -6.48 4.24
CA ALA A 54 -4.16 -5.05 3.94
C ALA A 54 -2.92 -4.53 3.20
N ALA A 55 -1.73 -5.00 3.59
CA ALA A 55 -0.48 -4.70 2.89
C ALA A 55 -0.51 -5.24 1.45
N GLN A 56 -0.94 -6.48 1.25
CA GLN A 56 -1.09 -7.09 -0.07
C GLN A 56 -2.05 -6.31 -0.95
N ASP A 57 -3.20 -5.88 -0.42
CA ASP A 57 -4.17 -5.06 -1.16
C ASP A 57 -3.58 -3.72 -1.60
N LEU A 58 -2.83 -3.04 -0.73
CA LEU A 58 -2.16 -1.79 -1.06
C LEU A 58 -1.10 -1.98 -2.16
N LEU A 59 -0.23 -2.98 -2.01
CA LEU A 59 0.85 -3.24 -2.97
C LEU A 59 0.29 -3.65 -4.33
N ASN A 60 -0.76 -4.48 -4.36
CA ASN A 60 -1.48 -4.79 -5.59
C ASN A 60 -2.09 -3.55 -6.23
N ALA A 61 -2.70 -2.66 -5.43
CA ALA A 61 -3.25 -1.41 -5.93
C ALA A 61 -2.18 -0.51 -6.55
N ALA A 62 -0.98 -0.45 -5.96
CA ALA A 62 0.15 0.32 -6.49
C ALA A 62 0.64 -0.23 -7.84
N MET A 63 0.78 -1.55 -7.97
CA MET A 63 1.14 -2.19 -9.25
C MET A 63 0.09 -1.97 -10.35
N LEU A 64 -1.18 -1.89 -9.99
CA LEU A 64 -2.26 -1.65 -10.96
C LEU A 64 -2.45 -0.17 -11.32
N SER A 65 -1.84 0.73 -10.57
CA SER A 65 -1.92 2.19 -10.74
C SER A 65 -0.67 2.78 -11.40
N THR A 66 0.29 1.93 -11.81
CA THR A 66 1.46 2.35 -12.58
C THR A 66 1.01 2.71 -14.00
N GLU A 67 1.38 3.89 -14.47
CA GLU A 67 1.14 4.32 -15.85
C GLU A 67 2.07 3.52 -16.81
N ASP A 68 1.58 3.17 -18.00
CA ASP A 68 2.40 2.63 -19.10
C ASP A 68 3.30 3.73 -19.70
#